data_AF-A0A815NWB8-F1
#
_entry.id   AF-A0A815NWB8-F1
#
_cell.length_a   1.000
_cell.length_b   1.000
_cell.length_c   1.000
_cell.angle_alpha   90.00
_cell.angle_beta   90.00
_cell.angle_gamma   90.00
#
_symmetry.space_group_name_H-M   'P 1'
#
loop_
_entity.id
_entity.type
_entity.pdbx_description
1 polymer ?
#
loop_
_entity_poly.entity_id
_entity_poly.type
_entity_poly.pdbx_seq_one_letter_code
_entity_poly.pdbx_strand_id
1 'polypeptide(L)'
;MEKSRSVPKTTYELSRDQIELDKIREDNYRQSLQRLDQTRSLTNNFMQTEKTAKTQSKLNKIIEENENNLQFEHFRANPPPKTQINKIPVKLNVAAVLKESQLYKKQEDDVRRRLLDYESGGKDAHEFLEWQQTKQKQDYDEQMNTIERKRLEGKMSYEEAILARQRLVDENRRLAEELKRETREIVENHVKEKVKEEQRMKQLIDDVITGRENTKISQQKLQQYKADFVKQYKEEYKQLMKQALEDAEAEMRQRAELIQQIRALESVPIDRYKPVDLTSVAGHGVHDEMSIAELRERLELVKLEREKERESRRDQIVKEKQTKEQMITNTVQNIVKYRNELSTQAAKKKQRQVSAPSRVEKNPEIEQLKQNIELRRHERLSKQQQTRENLASLSLRSLPSSGHATAFRSNPEWNRFDQLEKSYNKTQKRLAPSLIA
;
A
#
# COMPACT_ATOMS: atom_id res chain seq x y z
N MET A 1 -41.17 74.56 -7.90
CA MET A 1 -40.45 73.27 -7.82
C MET A 1 -41.31 72.20 -8.47
N GLU A 2 -41.02 71.81 -9.70
CA GLU A 2 -41.66 70.63 -10.29
C GLU A 2 -41.14 69.35 -9.62
N LYS A 3 -41.99 68.33 -9.47
CA LYS A 3 -41.55 67.02 -8.95
C LYS A 3 -40.85 66.26 -10.06
N SER A 4 -39.66 65.72 -9.77
CA SER A 4 -38.90 64.88 -10.69
C SER A 4 -39.70 63.64 -11.09
N ARG A 5 -39.54 63.20 -12.35
CA ARG A 5 -40.21 62.00 -12.88
C ARG A 5 -39.64 60.75 -12.21
N SER A 6 -40.51 59.80 -11.87
CA SER A 6 -40.11 58.52 -11.29
C SER A 6 -39.22 57.71 -12.23
N VAL A 7 -38.17 57.10 -11.68
CA VAL A 7 -37.22 56.27 -12.43
C VAL A 7 -37.95 55.06 -13.09
N PRO A 8 -37.63 54.68 -14.34
CA PRO A 8 -38.27 53.52 -14.99
C PRO A 8 -38.05 52.22 -14.22
N LYS A 9 -39.09 51.38 -14.13
CA LYS A 9 -39.06 50.09 -13.39
C LYS A 9 -37.96 49.14 -13.86
N THR A 10 -37.63 49.19 -15.15
CA THR A 10 -36.53 48.47 -15.80
C THR A 10 -35.14 48.75 -15.23
N THR A 11 -35.00 49.71 -14.30
CA THR A 11 -33.76 49.99 -13.56
C THR A 11 -33.54 49.00 -12.39
N TYR A 12 -34.59 48.31 -11.95
CA TYR A 12 -34.58 47.34 -10.85
C TYR A 12 -34.91 45.91 -11.29
N GLU A 13 -35.30 45.72 -12.54
CA GLU A 13 -35.59 44.41 -13.14
C GLU A 13 -34.31 43.86 -13.80
N LEU A 14 -33.90 42.64 -13.42
CA LEU A 14 -32.74 41.98 -14.02
C LEU A 14 -32.96 41.74 -15.52
N SER A 15 -31.90 41.88 -16.32
CA SER A 15 -31.99 41.60 -17.75
C SER A 15 -32.38 40.15 -17.98
N ARG A 16 -33.13 39.88 -19.07
CA ARG A 16 -33.54 38.53 -19.45
C ARG A 16 -32.35 37.55 -19.47
N ASP A 17 -31.23 37.98 -20.04
CA ASP A 17 -30.01 37.17 -20.13
C ASP A 17 -29.42 36.85 -18.75
N GLN A 18 -29.56 37.76 -17.78
CA GLN A 18 -29.12 37.54 -16.39
C GLN A 18 -30.03 36.50 -15.71
N ILE A 19 -31.35 36.59 -15.91
CA ILE A 19 -32.32 35.62 -15.39
C ILE A 19 -32.10 34.22 -16.01
N GLU A 20 -31.77 34.15 -17.31
CA GLU A 20 -31.43 32.89 -17.97
C GLU A 20 -30.07 32.34 -17.48
N LEU A 21 -29.06 33.19 -17.27
CA LEU A 21 -27.77 32.80 -16.66
C LEU A 21 -27.87 32.37 -15.19
N ASP A 22 -28.75 32.98 -14.41
CA ASP A 22 -28.98 32.62 -13.00
C ASP A 22 -29.69 31.26 -12.90
N LYS A 23 -30.69 30.99 -13.76
CA LYS A 23 -31.29 29.65 -13.92
C LYS A 23 -30.25 28.59 -14.31
N ILE A 24 -29.39 28.89 -15.28
CA ILE A 24 -28.29 28.00 -15.69
C ILE A 24 -27.33 27.75 -14.51
N ARG A 25 -27.09 28.72 -13.62
CA ARG A 25 -26.31 28.51 -12.39
C ARG A 25 -27.05 27.65 -11.37
N GLU A 26 -28.34 27.85 -11.13
CA GLU A 26 -29.14 26.99 -10.25
C GLU A 26 -29.17 25.53 -10.72
N ASP A 27 -29.40 25.29 -12.02
CA ASP A 27 -29.49 23.93 -12.55
C ASP A 27 -28.12 23.24 -12.58
N ASN A 28 -27.03 23.97 -12.85
CA ASN A 28 -25.67 23.44 -12.66
C ASN A 28 -25.38 23.13 -11.19
N TYR A 29 -25.84 23.96 -10.25
CA TYR A 29 -25.69 23.72 -8.82
C TYR A 29 -26.47 22.48 -8.37
N ARG A 30 -27.73 22.34 -8.78
CA ARG A 30 -28.56 21.13 -8.54
C ARG A 30 -27.91 19.86 -9.12
N GLN A 31 -27.42 19.92 -10.36
CA GLN A 31 -26.68 18.79 -10.96
C GLN A 31 -25.38 18.49 -10.21
N SER A 32 -24.68 19.50 -9.69
CA SER A 32 -23.44 19.29 -8.91
C SER A 32 -23.73 18.60 -7.57
N LEU A 33 -24.82 18.95 -6.89
CA LEU A 33 -25.28 18.27 -5.67
C LEU A 33 -25.69 16.82 -5.97
N GLN A 34 -26.46 16.57 -7.03
CA GLN A 34 -26.82 15.21 -7.43
C GLN A 34 -25.59 14.34 -7.76
N ARG A 35 -24.57 14.89 -8.44
CA ARG A 35 -23.30 14.19 -8.69
C ARG A 35 -22.53 13.94 -7.39
N LEU A 36 -22.54 14.88 -6.44
CA LEU A 36 -21.92 14.72 -5.13
C LEU A 36 -22.59 13.61 -4.33
N ASP A 37 -23.93 13.57 -4.26
CA ASP A 37 -24.66 12.53 -3.54
C ASP A 37 -24.56 11.14 -4.20
N GLN A 38 -24.53 11.07 -5.54
CA GLN A 38 -24.18 9.85 -6.26
C GLN A 38 -22.77 9.36 -5.89
N THR A 39 -21.79 10.27 -5.88
CA THR A 39 -20.41 9.96 -5.50
C THR A 39 -20.33 9.51 -4.04
N ARG A 40 -21.07 10.15 -3.13
CA ARG A 40 -21.15 9.81 -1.70
C ARG A 40 -21.80 8.43 -1.46
N SER A 41 -22.83 8.10 -2.24
CA SER A 41 -23.44 6.77 -2.23
C SER A 41 -22.45 5.69 -2.68
N LEU A 42 -21.65 5.98 -3.72
CA LEU A 42 -20.59 5.07 -4.19
C LEU A 42 -19.44 4.93 -3.19
N THR A 43 -18.90 6.03 -2.64
CA THR A 43 -17.77 5.97 -1.69
C THR A 43 -18.15 5.30 -0.37
N ASN A 44 -19.40 5.40 0.09
CA ASN A 44 -19.90 4.62 1.23
C ASN A 44 -19.83 3.10 1.00
N ASN A 45 -19.90 2.63 -0.25
CA ASN A 45 -19.73 1.20 -0.58
C ASN A 45 -18.25 0.80 -0.69
N PHE A 46 -17.34 1.73 -1.02
CA PHE A 46 -15.88 1.49 -1.07
C PHE A 46 -15.19 1.66 0.30
N MET A 47 -15.81 2.35 1.26
CA MET A 47 -15.28 2.55 2.61
C MET A 47 -15.72 1.51 3.64
N GLN A 48 -16.55 0.53 3.25
CA GLN A 48 -16.80 -0.67 4.06
C GLN A 48 -15.54 -1.54 4.08
N THR A 49 -14.76 -1.42 5.16
CA THR A 49 -13.59 -2.26 5.44
C THR A 49 -13.98 -3.72 5.67
N GLU A 50 -15.20 -3.96 6.17
CA GLU A 50 -15.78 -5.28 6.31
C GLU A 50 -16.35 -5.78 4.97
N LYS A 51 -15.90 -6.96 4.54
CA LYS A 51 -16.44 -7.64 3.36
C LYS A 51 -17.91 -7.98 3.61
N THR A 52 -18.76 -7.91 2.58
CA THR A 52 -20.18 -8.27 2.68
C THR A 52 -20.38 -9.67 3.27
N ALA A 53 -21.42 -9.91 4.08
CA ALA A 53 -21.63 -11.19 4.77
C ALA A 53 -21.63 -12.43 3.85
N LYS A 54 -22.16 -12.32 2.61
CA LYS A 54 -22.07 -13.39 1.59
C LYS A 54 -20.63 -13.67 1.15
N THR A 55 -19.80 -12.63 1.08
CA THR A 55 -18.38 -12.70 0.73
C THR A 55 -17.56 -13.27 1.89
N GLN A 56 -17.86 -12.89 3.14
CA GLN A 56 -17.28 -13.52 4.33
C GLN A 56 -17.66 -15.00 4.44
N SER A 57 -18.94 -15.35 4.25
CA SER A 57 -19.40 -16.75 4.28
C SER A 57 -18.76 -17.60 3.17
N LYS A 58 -18.44 -17.02 2.00
CA LYS A 58 -17.59 -17.69 1.01
C LYS A 58 -16.14 -17.80 1.50
N LEU A 59 -15.55 -16.75 2.06
CA LEU A 59 -14.17 -16.79 2.61
C LEU A 59 -14.00 -17.79 3.77
N ASN A 60 -15.07 -18.07 4.51
CA ASN A 60 -15.11 -19.09 5.57
C ASN A 60 -15.58 -20.47 5.06
N LYS A 61 -15.78 -20.60 3.74
CA LYS A 61 -15.76 -21.86 2.97
C LYS A 61 -14.46 -22.01 2.15
N ILE A 62 -13.48 -21.14 2.42
CA ILE A 62 -12.09 -21.56 2.64
C ILE A 62 -11.99 -21.91 4.13
N ILE A 63 -10.82 -21.78 4.78
CA ILE A 63 -10.56 -22.30 6.13
C ILE A 63 -10.70 -23.84 6.08
N GLU A 64 -11.90 -24.37 6.33
CA GLU A 64 -12.16 -25.80 6.60
C GLU A 64 -11.53 -26.75 5.58
N GLU A 65 -11.41 -26.42 4.29
CA GLU A 65 -10.83 -27.34 3.28
C GLU A 65 -9.81 -26.73 2.32
N ASN A 66 -9.07 -25.72 2.77
CA ASN A 66 -7.62 -25.89 2.63
C ASN A 66 -7.11 -26.70 3.83
N GLU A 67 -7.67 -26.50 5.03
CA GLU A 67 -7.29 -27.25 6.23
C GLU A 67 -7.64 -28.74 6.16
N ASN A 68 -8.82 -29.16 5.69
CA ASN A 68 -9.19 -30.57 5.48
C ASN A 68 -8.40 -31.21 4.34
N ASN A 69 -8.13 -30.50 3.24
CA ASN A 69 -7.24 -31.01 2.19
C ASN A 69 -5.83 -31.21 2.77
N LEU A 70 -5.28 -30.22 3.49
CA LEU A 70 -4.00 -30.35 4.21
C LEU A 70 -4.03 -31.44 5.31
N GLN A 71 -5.19 -31.85 5.81
CA GLN A 71 -5.39 -32.98 6.72
C GLN A 71 -5.39 -34.35 6.00
N PHE A 72 -4.66 -34.49 4.88
CA PHE A 72 -4.51 -35.73 4.10
C PHE A 72 -4.25 -37.00 4.96
N GLU A 73 -3.60 -36.89 6.12
CA GLU A 73 -3.42 -38.01 7.08
C GLU A 73 -3.81 -37.68 8.53
N HIS A 74 -4.99 -37.07 8.78
CA HIS A 74 -5.55 -37.08 10.14
C HIS A 74 -6.17 -38.45 10.50
N PHE A 75 -5.34 -39.34 11.04
CA PHE A 75 -5.80 -40.55 11.73
C PHE A 75 -6.76 -40.16 12.86
N ARG A 76 -8.06 -40.43 12.67
CA ARG A 76 -9.11 -40.15 13.68
C ARG A 76 -9.04 -41.15 14.83
N ALA A 77 -8.02 -40.98 15.67
CA ALA A 77 -8.02 -41.50 17.02
C ALA A 77 -9.19 -40.87 17.77
N ASN A 78 -10.24 -41.66 18.03
CA ASN A 78 -11.28 -41.25 18.97
C ASN A 78 -10.58 -40.86 20.29
N PRO A 79 -10.84 -39.66 20.86
CA PRO A 79 -10.22 -39.27 22.12
C PRO A 79 -10.59 -40.32 23.16
N PRO A 80 -9.61 -40.89 23.89
CA PRO A 80 -9.90 -41.97 24.83
C PRO A 80 -10.94 -41.46 25.84
N PRO A 81 -11.94 -42.29 26.21
CA PRO A 81 -12.98 -41.86 27.13
C PRO A 81 -12.32 -41.35 28.41
N LYS A 82 -12.79 -40.20 28.91
CA LYS A 82 -12.28 -39.57 30.14
C LYS A 82 -12.69 -40.39 31.37
N THR A 83 -12.16 -41.61 31.47
CA THR A 83 -12.22 -42.42 32.67
C THR A 83 -11.58 -41.60 33.80
N GLN A 84 -12.36 -41.34 34.84
CA GLN A 84 -11.77 -40.88 36.09
C GLN A 84 -10.78 -41.97 36.51
N ILE A 85 -9.48 -41.63 36.60
CA ILE A 85 -8.42 -42.59 36.95
C ILE A 85 -8.42 -42.81 38.47
N ASN A 86 -9.59 -43.23 38.97
CA ASN A 86 -9.74 -43.98 40.19
C ASN A 86 -8.80 -45.18 40.05
N LYS A 87 -7.89 -45.36 41.02
CA LYS A 87 -6.88 -46.45 41.00
C LYS A 87 -7.50 -47.79 41.35
N ILE A 88 -8.54 -48.17 40.61
CA ILE A 88 -9.10 -49.51 40.61
C ILE A 88 -7.96 -50.44 40.20
N PRO A 89 -7.57 -51.43 41.04
CA PRO A 89 -6.58 -52.40 40.64
C PRO A 89 -7.17 -53.22 39.50
N VAL A 90 -6.76 -52.93 38.26
CA VAL A 90 -7.19 -53.67 37.07
C VAL A 90 -6.83 -55.13 37.30
N LYS A 91 -7.85 -55.98 37.52
CA LYS A 91 -7.69 -57.41 37.74
C LYS A 91 -7.25 -58.04 36.42
N LEU A 92 -5.93 -58.00 36.18
CA LEU A 92 -5.33 -58.49 34.95
C LEU A 92 -5.76 -59.95 34.74
N ASN A 93 -6.42 -60.21 33.61
CA ASN A 93 -6.67 -61.56 33.16
C ASN A 93 -5.31 -62.29 33.04
N VAL A 94 -5.25 -63.56 33.45
CA VAL A 94 -4.03 -64.39 33.37
C VAL A 94 -3.42 -64.34 31.96
N ALA A 95 -4.24 -64.31 30.91
CA ALA A 95 -3.77 -64.17 29.54
C ALA A 95 -3.09 -62.81 29.25
N ALA A 96 -3.47 -61.73 29.93
CA ALA A 96 -2.81 -60.43 29.83
C ALA A 96 -1.48 -60.41 30.59
N VAL A 97 -1.44 -60.96 31.82
CA VAL A 97 -0.21 -61.14 32.61
C VAL A 97 0.84 -61.91 31.81
N LEU A 98 0.46 -63.04 31.20
CA LEU A 98 1.38 -63.87 30.44
C LEU A 98 1.85 -63.19 29.13
N LYS A 99 0.98 -62.45 28.44
CA LYS A 99 1.37 -61.64 27.25
C LYS A 99 2.37 -60.54 27.61
N GLU A 100 2.15 -59.83 28.71
CA GLU A 100 3.03 -58.76 29.19
C GLU A 100 4.38 -59.31 29.70
N SER A 101 4.36 -60.43 30.44
CA SER A 101 5.59 -61.12 30.83
C SER A 101 6.39 -61.60 29.61
N GLN A 102 5.73 -62.10 28.56
CA GLN A 102 6.40 -62.52 27.33
C GLN A 102 6.95 -61.34 26.51
N LEU A 103 6.33 -60.15 26.60
CA LEU A 103 6.88 -58.93 26.01
C LEU A 103 8.18 -58.51 26.71
N TYR A 104 8.20 -58.49 28.06
CA TYR A 104 9.41 -58.16 28.81
C TYR A 104 10.53 -59.19 28.57
N LYS A 105 10.22 -60.49 28.57
CA LYS A 105 11.21 -61.53 28.21
C LYS A 105 11.86 -61.29 26.85
N LYS A 106 11.06 -60.97 25.82
CA LYS A 106 11.60 -60.60 24.49
C LYS A 106 12.53 -59.39 24.57
N GLN A 107 12.17 -58.36 25.32
CA GLN A 107 13.04 -57.17 25.51
C GLN A 107 14.35 -57.53 26.25
N GLU A 108 14.31 -58.42 27.24
CA GLU A 108 15.50 -58.95 27.91
C GLU A 108 16.36 -59.80 26.96
N ASP A 109 15.75 -60.64 26.13
CA ASP A 109 16.43 -61.44 25.12
C ASP A 109 17.06 -60.55 24.03
N ASP A 110 16.41 -59.46 23.65
CA ASP A 110 16.91 -58.44 22.71
C ASP A 110 18.04 -57.58 23.31
N VAL A 111 18.05 -57.36 24.63
CA VAL A 111 19.19 -56.76 25.35
C VAL A 111 20.33 -57.77 25.45
N ARG A 112 20.05 -59.03 25.82
CA ARG A 112 21.08 -60.08 25.97
C ARG A 112 21.77 -60.39 24.66
N ARG A 113 21.04 -60.44 23.55
CA ARG A 113 21.63 -60.59 22.20
C ARG A 113 22.60 -59.44 21.89
N ARG A 114 22.19 -58.18 22.07
CA ARG A 114 23.08 -57.03 21.86
C ARG A 114 24.30 -57.03 22.77
N LEU A 115 24.18 -57.48 24.02
CA LEU A 115 25.33 -57.64 24.92
C LEU A 115 26.30 -58.71 24.40
N LEU A 116 25.81 -59.87 23.94
CA LEU A 116 26.64 -60.89 23.29
C LEU A 116 27.27 -60.39 21.99
N ASP A 117 26.55 -59.59 21.20
CA ASP A 117 27.06 -58.95 19.98
C ASP A 117 28.23 -58.00 20.32
N TYR A 118 28.10 -57.17 21.37
CA TYR A 118 29.17 -56.31 21.87
C TYR A 118 30.35 -57.10 22.46
N GLU A 119 30.09 -58.19 23.21
CA GLU A 119 31.13 -59.11 23.72
C GLU A 119 31.91 -59.79 22.58
N SER A 120 31.27 -60.02 21.43
CA SER A 120 31.92 -60.54 20.21
C SER A 120 32.76 -59.49 19.44
N GLY A 121 32.81 -58.24 19.91
CA GLY A 121 33.51 -57.13 19.25
C GLY A 121 32.63 -56.26 18.35
N GLY A 122 31.31 -56.43 18.41
CA GLY A 122 30.35 -55.55 17.73
C GLY A 122 30.47 -54.10 18.22
N LYS A 123 30.35 -53.14 17.29
CA LYS A 123 30.41 -51.70 17.61
C LYS A 123 29.01 -51.16 17.87
N ASP A 124 28.90 -50.23 18.81
CA ASP A 124 27.64 -49.51 19.03
C ASP A 124 27.40 -48.47 17.93
N ALA A 125 26.15 -48.40 17.45
CA ALA A 125 25.71 -47.41 16.47
C ALA A 125 25.19 -46.12 17.13
N HIS A 126 25.01 -46.11 18.46
CA HIS A 126 24.42 -44.99 19.19
C HIS A 126 25.18 -43.66 18.99
N GLU A 127 26.51 -43.66 19.07
CA GLU A 127 27.35 -42.47 18.87
C GLU A 127 27.19 -41.90 17.45
N PHE A 128 27.19 -42.77 16.43
CA PHE A 128 26.97 -42.36 15.04
C PHE A 128 25.57 -41.77 14.83
N LEU A 129 24.54 -42.34 15.47
CA LEU A 129 23.17 -41.84 15.38
C LEU A 129 22.98 -40.50 16.13
N GLU A 130 23.65 -40.28 17.27
CA GLU A 130 23.65 -38.98 17.95
C GLU A 130 24.44 -37.93 17.16
N TRP A 131 25.57 -38.29 16.57
CA TRP A 131 26.31 -37.44 15.63
C TRP A 131 25.44 -37.08 14.40
N GLN A 132 24.73 -38.05 13.82
CA GLN A 132 23.86 -37.81 12.66
C GLN A 132 22.69 -36.88 13.02
N GLN A 133 22.04 -37.09 14.18
CA GLN A 133 20.94 -36.23 14.65
C GLN A 133 21.41 -34.82 14.99
N THR A 134 22.57 -34.68 15.65
CA THR A 134 23.14 -33.35 15.97
C THR A 134 23.60 -32.62 14.71
N LYS A 135 24.13 -33.32 13.70
CA LYS A 135 24.43 -32.75 12.38
C LYS A 135 23.19 -32.30 11.63
N GLN A 136 22.18 -33.17 11.47
CA GLN A 136 20.90 -32.79 10.85
C GLN A 136 20.24 -31.59 11.54
N LYS A 137 20.36 -31.48 12.86
CA LYS A 137 19.88 -30.30 13.61
C LYS A 137 20.71 -29.05 13.29
N GLN A 138 22.04 -29.14 13.24
CA GLN A 138 22.91 -28.01 12.85
C GLN A 138 22.59 -27.54 11.43
N ASP A 139 22.51 -28.45 10.47
CA ASP A 139 22.18 -28.15 9.07
C ASP A 139 20.79 -27.49 8.94
N TYR A 140 19.82 -27.90 9.76
CA TYR A 140 18.48 -27.29 9.82
C TYR A 140 18.48 -25.91 10.48
N ASP A 141 19.15 -25.75 11.63
CA ASP A 141 19.27 -24.48 12.33
C ASP A 141 20.02 -23.45 11.44
N GLU A 142 21.06 -23.86 10.71
CA GLU A 142 21.74 -23.02 9.71
C GLU A 142 20.81 -22.63 8.54
N GLN A 143 20.02 -23.56 8.00
CA GLN A 143 19.02 -23.25 6.97
C GLN A 143 17.99 -22.22 7.47
N MET A 144 17.42 -22.41 8.67
CA MET A 144 16.48 -21.45 9.26
C MET A 144 17.12 -20.07 9.46
N ASN A 145 18.37 -20.03 9.92
CA ASN A 145 19.14 -18.81 10.10
C ASN A 145 19.39 -18.07 8.77
N THR A 146 19.78 -18.77 7.70
CA THR A 146 19.96 -18.12 6.38
C THR A 146 18.64 -17.64 5.77
N ILE A 147 17.52 -18.30 6.06
CA ILE A 147 16.18 -17.85 5.66
C ILE A 147 15.77 -16.58 6.43
N GLU A 148 15.95 -16.54 7.76
CA GLU A 148 15.68 -15.31 8.52
C GLU A 148 16.61 -14.16 8.10
N ARG A 149 17.90 -14.43 7.90
CA ARG A 149 18.87 -13.44 7.38
C ARG A 149 18.38 -12.81 6.08
N LYS A 150 18.10 -13.61 5.04
CA LYS A 150 17.61 -13.12 3.72
C LYS A 150 16.29 -12.36 3.84
N ARG A 151 15.38 -12.80 4.72
CA ARG A 151 14.12 -12.11 5.03
C ARG A 151 14.33 -10.75 5.70
N LEU A 152 15.39 -10.58 6.48
CA LEU A 152 15.76 -9.30 7.10
C LEU A 152 16.49 -8.39 6.11
N GLU A 153 17.46 -8.92 5.36
CA GLU A 153 18.16 -8.19 4.29
C GLU A 153 17.17 -7.59 3.28
N GLY A 154 16.15 -8.36 2.86
CA GLY A 154 15.07 -7.87 2.00
C GLY A 154 14.21 -6.75 2.61
N LYS A 155 13.96 -6.78 3.93
CA LYS A 155 13.29 -5.67 4.64
C LYS A 155 14.17 -4.43 4.76
N MET A 156 15.48 -4.64 4.97
CA MET A 156 16.46 -3.55 5.09
C MET A 156 16.58 -2.81 3.74
N SER A 157 16.76 -3.57 2.65
CA SER A 157 16.74 -3.07 1.28
C SER A 157 15.44 -2.32 0.94
N TYR A 158 14.28 -2.79 1.41
CA TYR A 158 12.99 -2.10 1.22
C TYR A 158 12.91 -0.74 1.93
N GLU A 159 13.29 -0.66 3.22
CA GLU A 159 13.29 0.62 3.95
C GLU A 159 14.34 1.60 3.36
N GLU A 160 15.50 1.10 2.91
CA GLU A 160 16.52 1.90 2.20
C GLU A 160 16.08 2.37 0.81
N ALA A 161 15.38 1.55 0.02
CA ALA A 161 14.84 1.95 -1.27
C ALA A 161 13.82 3.10 -1.15
N ILE A 162 13.01 3.12 -0.07
CA ILE A 162 12.13 4.25 0.23
C ILE A 162 12.93 5.50 0.57
N LEU A 163 13.97 5.38 1.41
CA LEU A 163 14.84 6.50 1.78
C LEU A 163 15.62 7.06 0.59
N ALA A 164 16.08 6.22 -0.33
CA ALA A 164 16.71 6.63 -1.59
C ALA A 164 15.71 7.36 -2.50
N ARG A 165 14.48 6.85 -2.63
CA ARG A 165 13.40 7.52 -3.38
C ARG A 165 13.04 8.88 -2.78
N GLN A 166 13.06 9.03 -1.45
CA GLN A 166 12.87 10.33 -0.79
C GLN A 166 13.99 11.31 -1.17
N ARG A 167 15.27 10.91 -1.07
CA ARG A 167 16.43 11.75 -1.46
C ARG A 167 16.31 12.25 -2.91
N LEU A 168 15.99 11.36 -3.86
CA LEU A 168 15.78 11.73 -5.26
C LEU A 168 14.61 12.72 -5.46
N VAL A 169 13.55 12.64 -4.66
CA VAL A 169 12.44 13.62 -4.71
C VAL A 169 12.86 14.97 -4.14
N ASP A 170 13.62 14.99 -3.04
CA ASP A 170 14.15 16.22 -2.44
C ASP A 170 15.20 16.91 -3.34
N GLU A 171 16.05 16.14 -4.02
CA GLU A 171 17.03 16.62 -5.00
C GLU A 171 16.35 17.21 -6.24
N ASN A 172 15.41 16.47 -6.86
CA ASN A 172 14.61 16.98 -7.97
C ASN A 172 13.82 18.24 -7.58
N ARG A 173 13.35 18.33 -6.33
CA ARG A 173 12.70 19.53 -5.80
C ARG A 173 13.65 20.73 -5.73
N ARG A 174 14.88 20.55 -5.23
CA ARG A 174 15.90 21.61 -5.16
C ARG A 174 16.25 22.14 -6.55
N LEU A 175 16.55 21.25 -7.49
CA LEU A 175 16.82 21.61 -8.89
C LEU A 175 15.64 22.36 -9.53
N ALA A 176 14.41 21.94 -9.23
CA ALA A 176 13.22 22.65 -9.71
C ALA A 176 12.95 24.00 -9.01
N GLU A 177 13.45 24.21 -7.79
CA GLU A 177 13.42 25.51 -7.09
C GLU A 177 14.54 26.45 -7.58
N GLU A 178 15.70 25.91 -7.97
CA GLU A 178 16.83 26.61 -8.60
C GLU A 178 16.51 27.07 -10.02
N LEU A 179 16.00 26.18 -10.89
CA LEU A 179 15.55 26.55 -12.24
C LEU A 179 14.42 27.60 -12.19
N LYS A 180 13.54 27.55 -11.17
CA LYS A 180 12.53 28.58 -10.90
C LYS A 180 13.09 29.91 -10.39
N ARG A 181 14.36 29.98 -10.02
CA ARG A 181 15.06 31.23 -9.66
C ARG A 181 15.68 31.84 -10.91
N GLU A 182 16.48 31.06 -11.63
CA GLU A 182 17.13 31.43 -12.89
C GLU A 182 16.12 31.92 -13.93
N THR A 183 15.02 31.19 -14.14
CA THR A 183 13.95 31.61 -15.07
C THR A 183 13.26 32.91 -14.65
N ARG A 184 13.18 33.22 -13.34
CA ARG A 184 12.66 34.51 -12.88
C ARG A 184 13.65 35.64 -13.16
N GLU A 185 14.93 35.43 -12.90
CA GLU A 185 15.99 36.40 -13.20
C GLU A 185 16.09 36.71 -14.71
N ILE A 186 15.98 35.68 -15.56
CA ILE A 186 15.92 35.82 -17.02
C ILE A 186 14.69 36.63 -17.45
N VAL A 187 13.50 36.31 -16.93
CA VAL A 187 12.26 37.03 -17.27
C VAL A 187 12.31 38.48 -16.79
N GLU A 188 12.78 38.75 -15.58
CA GLU A 188 12.98 40.10 -15.08
C GLU A 188 13.94 40.91 -15.98
N ASN A 189 15.05 40.31 -16.41
CA ASN A 189 16.01 40.97 -17.29
C ASN A 189 15.41 41.22 -18.69
N HIS A 190 14.62 40.30 -19.23
CA HIS A 190 13.89 40.52 -20.47
C HIS A 190 12.88 41.68 -20.38
N VAL A 191 12.12 41.76 -19.27
CA VAL A 191 11.21 42.89 -19.02
C VAL A 191 11.96 44.21 -18.89
N LYS A 192 13.09 44.23 -18.17
CA LYS A 192 13.95 45.42 -18.03
C LYS A 192 14.47 45.92 -19.39
N GLU A 193 14.87 45.03 -20.30
CA GLU A 193 15.26 45.45 -21.67
C GLU A 193 14.08 45.89 -22.53
N LYS A 194 12.91 45.22 -22.44
CA LYS A 194 11.71 45.64 -23.18
C LYS A 194 11.22 47.03 -22.77
N VAL A 195 11.29 47.39 -21.48
CA VAL A 195 10.98 48.75 -21.01
C VAL A 195 11.97 49.78 -21.57
N LYS A 196 13.27 49.45 -21.70
CA LYS A 196 14.26 50.33 -22.35
C LYS A 196 14.01 50.49 -23.85
N GLU A 197 13.64 49.43 -24.55
CA GLU A 197 13.23 49.49 -25.95
C GLU A 197 12.00 50.40 -26.15
N GLU A 198 10.98 50.26 -25.30
CA GLU A 198 9.80 51.15 -25.30
C GLU A 198 10.16 52.62 -25.11
N GLN A 199 11.09 52.92 -24.20
CA GLN A 199 11.55 54.29 -23.92
C GLN A 199 12.29 54.88 -25.13
N ARG A 200 13.19 54.11 -25.76
CA ARG A 200 13.89 54.52 -27.00
C ARG A 200 12.92 54.76 -28.16
N MET A 201 11.88 53.93 -28.29
CA MET A 201 10.86 54.09 -29.32
C MET A 201 9.94 55.29 -29.08
N LYS A 202 9.63 55.62 -27.82
CA LYS A 202 8.89 56.86 -27.47
C LYS A 202 9.72 58.09 -27.85
N GLN A 203 10.99 58.14 -27.44
CA GLN A 203 11.92 59.22 -27.82
C GLN A 203 11.98 59.43 -29.35
N LEU A 204 12.13 58.35 -30.13
CA LEU A 204 12.16 58.43 -31.59
C LEU A 204 10.82 58.92 -32.20
N ILE A 205 9.69 58.59 -31.58
CA ILE A 205 8.38 59.11 -32.00
C ILE A 205 8.26 60.61 -31.69
N ASP A 206 8.72 61.05 -30.52
CA ASP A 206 8.72 62.46 -30.11
C ASP A 206 9.65 63.31 -30.99
N ASP A 207 10.82 62.80 -31.38
CA ASP A 207 11.74 63.39 -32.35
C ASP A 207 11.08 63.54 -33.74
N VAL A 208 10.31 62.53 -34.18
CA VAL A 208 9.57 62.58 -35.46
C VAL A 208 8.38 63.55 -35.39
N ILE A 209 7.72 63.70 -34.24
CA ILE A 209 6.65 64.68 -34.02
C ILE A 209 7.20 66.10 -34.06
N THR A 210 8.22 66.39 -33.26
CA THR A 210 8.87 67.72 -33.23
C THR A 210 9.50 68.07 -34.58
N GLY A 211 10.10 67.11 -35.30
CA GLY A 211 10.57 67.28 -36.67
C GLY A 211 9.45 67.67 -37.65
N ARG A 212 8.26 67.05 -37.55
CA ARG A 212 7.07 67.41 -38.34
C ARG A 212 6.54 68.80 -37.98
N GLU A 213 6.57 69.19 -36.71
CA GLU A 213 6.13 70.52 -36.26
C GLU A 213 7.08 71.61 -36.75
N ASN A 214 8.38 71.42 -36.59
CA ASN A 214 9.41 72.31 -37.16
C ASN A 214 9.28 72.44 -38.69
N THR A 215 8.93 71.34 -39.38
CA THR A 215 8.64 71.37 -40.82
C THR A 215 7.39 72.19 -41.14
N LYS A 216 6.28 72.02 -40.39
CA LYS A 216 5.05 72.83 -40.54
C LYS A 216 5.32 74.32 -40.29
N ILE A 217 6.06 74.66 -39.23
CA ILE A 217 6.43 76.05 -38.89
C ILE A 217 7.28 76.66 -40.03
N SER A 218 8.21 75.88 -40.60
CA SER A 218 9.02 76.32 -41.73
C SER A 218 8.20 76.51 -43.01
N GLN A 219 7.22 75.63 -43.27
CA GLN A 219 6.26 75.79 -44.37
C GLN A 219 5.37 77.03 -44.17
N GLN A 220 4.91 77.31 -42.94
CA GLN A 220 4.13 78.51 -42.63
C GLN A 220 4.95 79.79 -42.86
N LYS A 221 6.20 79.84 -42.39
CA LYS A 221 7.13 80.96 -42.67
C LYS A 221 7.36 81.15 -44.17
N LEU A 222 7.53 80.07 -44.92
CA LEU A 222 7.67 80.13 -46.39
C LEU A 222 6.37 80.57 -47.09
N GLN A 223 5.20 80.19 -46.56
CA GLN A 223 3.90 80.66 -47.06
C GLN A 223 3.68 82.14 -46.75
N GLN A 224 4.06 82.62 -45.56
CA GLN A 224 4.06 84.04 -45.22
C GLN A 224 4.98 84.82 -46.16
N TYR A 225 6.25 84.42 -46.28
CA TYR A 225 7.20 85.04 -47.22
C TYR A 225 6.69 85.04 -48.67
N LYS A 226 6.09 83.94 -49.15
CA LYS A 226 5.47 83.89 -50.49
C LYS A 226 4.24 84.78 -50.60
N ALA A 227 3.41 84.88 -49.55
CA ALA A 227 2.25 85.76 -49.55
C ALA A 227 2.67 87.23 -49.52
N ASP A 228 3.72 87.58 -48.79
CA ASP A 228 4.26 88.93 -48.69
C ASP A 228 5.04 89.32 -49.95
N PHE A 229 5.80 88.40 -50.56
CA PHE A 229 6.35 88.57 -51.90
C PHE A 229 5.25 88.70 -52.96
N VAL A 230 4.12 87.97 -52.83
CA VAL A 230 2.96 88.15 -53.72
C VAL A 230 2.17 89.42 -53.39
N LYS A 231 2.24 90.00 -52.18
CA LYS A 231 1.73 91.36 -51.91
C LYS A 231 2.64 92.40 -52.55
N GLN A 232 3.95 92.33 -52.32
CA GLN A 232 4.95 93.19 -52.95
C GLN A 232 4.83 93.11 -54.47
N TYR A 233 4.85 91.92 -55.06
CA TYR A 233 4.64 91.74 -56.49
C TYR A 233 3.22 92.13 -56.94
N LYS A 234 2.17 92.10 -56.09
CA LYS A 234 0.85 92.68 -56.41
C LYS A 234 0.78 94.19 -56.18
N GLU A 235 1.72 94.80 -55.47
CA GLU A 235 1.82 96.24 -55.23
C GLU A 235 2.70 96.86 -56.29
N GLU A 236 3.84 96.26 -56.61
CA GLU A 236 4.63 96.45 -57.82
C GLU A 236 3.79 96.17 -59.07
N TYR A 237 3.05 95.07 -59.16
CA TYR A 237 2.13 94.86 -60.28
C TYR A 237 0.99 95.87 -60.24
N LYS A 238 0.41 96.26 -59.10
CA LYS A 238 -0.54 97.41 -59.04
C LYS A 238 0.11 98.77 -59.26
N GLN A 239 1.44 98.88 -59.34
CA GLN A 239 2.16 100.11 -59.68
C GLN A 239 2.58 100.10 -61.15
N LEU A 240 3.02 98.95 -61.68
CA LEU A 240 3.29 98.67 -63.09
C LEU A 240 2.01 98.58 -63.91
N MET A 241 0.90 98.23 -63.26
CA MET A 241 -0.47 98.21 -63.77
C MET A 241 -1.29 99.32 -63.11
N LYS A 242 -0.68 100.24 -62.36
CA LYS A 242 -1.16 101.62 -62.31
C LYS A 242 -0.46 102.46 -63.35
N GLN A 243 0.81 102.20 -63.66
CA GLN A 243 1.51 102.70 -64.84
C GLN A 243 0.77 102.17 -66.05
N ALA A 244 0.75 100.87 -66.32
CA ALA A 244 -0.25 100.29 -67.20
C ALA A 244 -1.65 100.21 -66.53
N LEU A 245 -2.20 101.31 -65.98
CA LEU A 245 -3.67 101.69 -65.85
C LEU A 245 -3.86 103.23 -65.91
N GLU A 246 -2.76 103.97 -65.88
CA GLU A 246 -2.53 105.31 -66.40
C GLU A 246 -2.08 105.17 -67.89
N ASP A 247 -1.70 103.92 -68.23
CA ASP A 247 -1.62 103.12 -69.46
C ASP A 247 -2.62 101.79 -69.66
N ALA A 248 -3.16 100.83 -68.69
CA ALA A 248 -4.04 99.36 -68.53
C ALA A 248 -4.75 98.21 -67.13
N GLU A 249 -4.67 96.66 -66.37
CA GLU A 249 -5.28 95.30 -65.02
C GLU A 249 -5.10 93.36 -64.16
N ALA A 250 -5.30 92.35 -62.79
CA ALA A 250 -5.36 90.51 -61.98
C ALA A 250 -5.33 89.21 -60.30
N GLU A 251 -5.68 87.65 -59.73
CA GLU A 251 -5.56 85.98 -58.58
C GLU A 251 -5.88 84.75 -56.90
N MET A 252 -5.85 83.15 -56.34
CA MET A 252 -6.30 81.56 -55.18
C MET A 252 -6.15 80.24 -53.54
N ARG A 253 -6.31 78.64 -52.98
CA ARG A 253 -6.65 77.37 -51.45
C ARG A 253 -6.55 75.48 -50.44
N GLN A 254 -6.79 74.23 -49.28
CA GLN A 254 -6.56 72.42 -48.43
C GLN A 254 -7.18 70.97 -47.02
N ARG A 255 -6.80 69.58 -46.10
CA ARG A 255 -7.34 67.93 -45.07
C ARG A 255 -7.00 66.52 -43.55
N ALA A 256 -7.42 65.02 -42.86
CA ALA A 256 -7.19 63.64 -41.42
C ALA A 256 -7.76 61.80 -40.56
N GLU A 257 -7.49 60.67 -39.31
CA GLU A 257 -8.08 59.12 -38.18
C GLU A 257 -7.63 57.35 -37.10
N LEU A 258 -8.19 56.19 -35.98
CA LEU A 258 -7.84 54.52 -34.90
C LEU A 258 -8.51 53.05 -33.54
N ILE A 259 -8.21 51.54 -32.79
CA ILE A 259 -8.64 50.22 -31.34
C ILE A 259 -8.58 48.25 -30.57
N GLN A 260 -8.64 47.23 -29.20
CA GLN A 260 -8.90 45.40 -28.40
C GLN A 260 -8.69 44.06 -26.79
N GLN A 261 -9.09 42.54 -26.13
CA GLN A 261 -8.75 41.06 -24.79
C GLN A 261 -9.37 39.39 -23.67
N ILE A 262 -8.92 38.02 -22.76
CA ILE A 262 -9.40 36.59 -21.43
C ILE A 262 -9.09 34.67 -20.60
N ARG A 263 -9.30 33.64 -19.25
CA ARG A 263 -9.42 31.79 -18.44
C ARG A 263 -9.15 30.47 -16.82
N ALA A 264 -9.39 28.92 -16.19
CA ALA A 264 -9.44 27.64 -14.65
C ALA A 264 -9.13 25.72 -13.83
N LEU A 265 -9.49 24.62 -12.57
CA LEU A 265 -9.11 23.02 -11.51
C LEU A 265 -9.64 21.26 -11.17
N GLU A 266 -8.94 19.94 -11.17
CA GLU A 266 -8.95 18.45 -10.40
C GLU A 266 -8.05 17.21 -11.02
N SER A 267 -7.64 16.04 -10.38
CA SER A 267 -6.64 14.96 -10.89
C SER A 267 -7.00 13.44 -11.15
N VAL A 268 -6.96 12.99 -12.42
CA VAL A 268 -6.10 11.93 -13.08
C VAL A 268 -5.41 10.83 -12.20
N PRO A 269 -5.34 9.50 -12.58
CA PRO A 269 -6.16 8.65 -13.50
C PRO A 269 -6.26 7.10 -13.17
N ILE A 270 -6.88 6.30 -14.07
CA ILE A 270 -6.50 4.91 -14.54
C ILE A 270 -6.64 3.61 -13.66
N ASP A 271 -7.51 2.70 -14.14
CA ASP A 271 -7.38 1.24 -14.46
C ASP A 271 -7.15 0.04 -13.46
N ARG A 272 -8.01 -1.01 -13.67
CA ARG A 272 -7.76 -2.49 -13.88
C ARG A 272 -7.47 -3.54 -12.74
N TYR A 273 -8.38 -4.54 -12.65
CA TYR A 273 -8.20 -6.05 -12.57
C TYR A 273 -8.31 -6.94 -11.26
N LYS A 274 -8.39 -8.30 -11.41
CA LYS A 274 -8.87 -9.47 -10.52
C LYS A 274 -7.77 -10.49 -9.98
N PRO A 275 -7.94 -11.76 -9.35
CA PRO A 275 -9.04 -12.71 -8.77
C PRO A 275 -8.83 -13.71 -7.46
N VAL A 276 -9.74 -14.74 -7.00
CA VAL A 276 -9.71 -15.93 -5.89
C VAL A 276 -10.94 -17.05 -5.57
N ASP A 277 -10.86 -18.31 -4.89
CA ASP A 277 -11.91 -19.51 -4.62
C ASP A 277 -12.01 -20.57 -3.28
N LEU A 278 -12.61 -21.89 -3.16
CA LEU A 278 -13.34 -22.71 -1.95
C LEU A 278 -13.45 -24.39 -1.67
N THR A 279 -13.86 -25.12 -0.48
CA THR A 279 -14.30 -26.68 -0.17
C THR A 279 -14.79 -27.35 1.32
N SER A 280 -15.12 -28.73 1.69
CA SER A 280 -15.54 -29.51 3.08
C SER A 280 -15.89 -31.18 3.34
N VAL A 281 -15.69 -32.04 4.49
CA VAL A 281 -16.16 -33.59 4.85
C VAL A 281 -15.93 -34.54 6.26
N ALA A 282 -16.61 -35.75 6.70
CA ALA A 282 -16.35 -36.82 7.92
C ALA A 282 -17.17 -38.26 8.32
N GLY A 283 -16.80 -39.32 9.26
CA GLY A 283 -17.61 -40.56 9.96
C GLY A 283 -17.06 -42.00 10.70
N HIS A 284 -17.75 -42.90 11.62
CA HIS A 284 -17.29 -44.23 12.48
C HIS A 284 -18.26 -45.42 13.24
N GLY A 285 -17.87 -46.68 13.86
CA GLY A 285 -18.62 -47.75 14.85
C GLY A 285 -18.22 -49.36 15.29
N VAL A 286 -18.80 -50.23 16.30
CA VAL A 286 -18.78 -51.86 16.60
C VAL A 286 -18.92 -52.70 18.09
N HIS A 287 -19.11 -54.13 18.33
CA HIS A 287 -19.30 -55.12 19.64
C HIS A 287 -19.30 -56.83 19.55
N ASP A 288 -19.50 -58.05 20.34
CA ASP A 288 -19.89 -58.86 21.71
C ASP A 288 -19.67 -60.55 21.97
N GLU A 289 -20.00 -61.40 23.11
CA GLU A 289 -19.71 -62.97 23.52
C GLU A 289 -20.51 -64.00 24.65
N MET A 290 -20.49 -65.46 24.79
CA MET A 290 -20.94 -66.50 26.00
C MET A 290 -20.99 -68.22 26.06
N SER A 291 -21.03 -69.12 27.20
CA SER A 291 -21.70 -70.60 27.47
C SER A 291 -21.18 -72.08 28.19
N ILE A 292 -21.84 -72.98 29.12
CA ILE A 292 -22.01 -74.61 29.30
C ILE A 292 -21.75 -75.69 30.62
N ALA A 293 -22.27 -77.03 30.93
CA ALA A 293 -21.91 -78.26 31.98
C ALA A 293 -22.79 -79.71 32.35
N GLU A 294 -22.37 -80.95 33.00
CA GLU A 294 -23.16 -82.28 33.61
C GLU A 294 -22.51 -83.74 34.30
N LEU A 295 -23.17 -84.83 35.02
CA LEU A 295 -23.03 -86.48 35.23
C LEU A 295 -23.23 -87.52 36.59
N ARG A 296 -23.56 -88.96 36.64
CA ARG A 296 -23.76 -90.06 37.87
C ARG A 296 -24.09 -91.75 37.82
N GLU A 297 -23.74 -92.82 38.76
CA GLU A 297 -24.30 -94.37 38.96
C GLU A 297 -24.29 -95.43 40.33
N ARG A 298 -23.82 -96.80 40.51
CA ARG A 298 -23.59 -97.91 41.65
C ARG A 298 -22.38 -97.56 42.55
N LEU A 299 -21.86 -96.37 42.28
CA LEU A 299 -21.56 -95.21 43.15
C LEU A 299 -21.90 -95.38 44.66
N GLU A 300 -21.55 -96.51 45.28
CA GLU A 300 -21.62 -96.80 46.72
C GLU A 300 -20.23 -97.27 47.22
N LEU A 301 -19.79 -98.49 46.90
CA LEU A 301 -18.34 -98.80 46.88
C LEU A 301 -17.62 -98.02 45.79
N VAL A 302 -18.28 -97.84 44.63
CA VAL A 302 -17.78 -96.96 43.56
C VAL A 302 -17.95 -95.49 43.95
N LYS A 303 -18.74 -95.13 44.98
CA LYS A 303 -18.67 -93.79 45.65
C LYS A 303 -17.34 -93.70 46.33
N LEU A 304 -17.02 -94.65 47.21
CA LEU A 304 -15.84 -94.66 48.07
C LEU A 304 -14.53 -94.71 47.26
N GLU A 305 -14.48 -95.51 46.21
CA GLU A 305 -13.35 -95.53 45.26
C GLU A 305 -13.31 -94.26 44.42
N ARG A 306 -14.44 -93.78 43.86
CA ARG A 306 -14.49 -92.45 43.27
C ARG A 306 -14.23 -91.35 44.29
N GLU A 307 -14.36 -91.56 45.60
CA GLU A 307 -14.16 -90.58 46.67
C GLU A 307 -12.66 -90.44 46.83
N LYS A 308 -11.94 -91.55 47.01
CA LYS A 308 -10.47 -91.60 47.03
C LYS A 308 -9.86 -91.10 45.71
N GLU A 309 -10.44 -91.45 44.56
CA GLU A 309 -10.05 -90.87 43.28
C GLU A 309 -10.42 -89.39 43.18
N ARG A 310 -11.61 -88.96 43.64
CA ARG A 310 -12.02 -87.54 43.65
C ARG A 310 -11.15 -86.74 44.59
N GLU A 311 -10.72 -87.29 45.71
CA GLU A 311 -9.85 -86.68 46.72
C GLU A 311 -8.44 -86.59 46.18
N SER A 312 -7.87 -87.67 45.66
CA SER A 312 -6.57 -87.64 44.97
C SER A 312 -6.58 -86.68 43.77
N ARG A 313 -7.63 -86.69 42.94
CA ARG A 313 -7.80 -85.72 41.84
C ARG A 313 -8.08 -84.30 42.34
N ARG A 314 -8.82 -84.11 43.44
CA ARG A 314 -9.05 -82.79 44.06
C ARG A 314 -7.72 -82.23 44.60
N ASP A 315 -6.94 -83.04 45.29
CA ASP A 315 -5.62 -82.69 45.82
C ASP A 315 -4.64 -82.37 44.69
N GLN A 316 -4.63 -83.16 43.61
CA GLN A 316 -3.86 -82.85 42.40
C GLN A 316 -4.33 -81.53 41.78
N ILE A 317 -5.64 -81.33 41.59
CA ILE A 317 -6.23 -80.09 41.07
C ILE A 317 -5.95 -78.89 42.00
N VAL A 318 -5.91 -79.08 43.31
CA VAL A 318 -5.59 -78.04 44.31
C VAL A 318 -4.09 -77.71 44.25
N LYS A 319 -3.20 -78.70 44.20
CA LYS A 319 -1.75 -78.49 44.04
C LYS A 319 -1.42 -77.85 42.69
N GLU A 320 -2.10 -78.25 41.61
CA GLU A 320 -2.01 -77.59 40.30
C GLU A 320 -2.53 -76.15 40.34
N LYS A 321 -3.68 -75.89 40.99
CA LYS A 321 -4.20 -74.52 41.15
C LYS A 321 -3.23 -73.65 41.95
N GLN A 322 -2.72 -74.15 43.07
CA GLN A 322 -1.73 -73.46 43.91
C GLN A 322 -0.43 -73.15 43.14
N THR A 323 0.12 -74.11 42.40
CA THR A 323 1.35 -73.89 41.61
C THR A 323 1.12 -72.96 40.42
N LYS A 324 -0.03 -73.06 39.74
CA LYS A 324 -0.44 -72.11 38.68
C LYS A 324 -0.65 -70.70 39.24
N GLU A 325 -1.29 -70.58 40.41
CA GLU A 325 -1.51 -69.31 41.12
C GLU A 325 -0.18 -68.69 41.57
N GLN A 326 0.73 -69.46 42.18
CA GLN A 326 2.08 -69.01 42.55
C GLN A 326 2.88 -68.52 41.35
N MET A 327 2.80 -69.21 40.20
CA MET A 327 3.43 -68.77 38.96
C MET A 327 2.84 -67.43 38.47
N ILE A 328 1.52 -67.25 38.58
CA ILE A 328 0.83 -66.01 38.23
C ILE A 328 1.20 -64.87 39.19
N THR A 329 1.26 -65.09 40.51
CA THR A 329 1.68 -64.06 41.47
C THR A 329 3.13 -63.64 41.23
N ASN A 330 4.02 -64.58 40.93
CA ASN A 330 5.43 -64.29 40.67
C ASN A 330 5.65 -63.53 39.36
N THR A 331 4.89 -63.86 38.30
CA THR A 331 4.93 -63.10 37.04
C THR A 331 4.33 -61.71 37.18
N VAL A 332 3.23 -61.53 37.95
CA VAL A 332 2.70 -60.20 38.31
C VAL A 332 3.72 -59.38 39.09
N GLN A 333 4.38 -59.95 40.10
CA GLN A 333 5.42 -59.24 40.87
C GLN A 333 6.58 -58.77 39.98
N ASN A 334 7.02 -59.58 39.02
CA ASN A 334 8.08 -59.18 38.10
C ASN A 334 7.61 -58.10 37.12
N ILE A 335 6.38 -58.18 36.58
CA ILE A 335 5.76 -57.11 35.78
C ILE A 335 5.72 -55.77 36.55
N VAL A 336 5.39 -55.80 37.85
CA VAL A 336 5.40 -54.59 38.68
C VAL A 336 6.81 -54.00 38.82
N LYS A 337 7.87 -54.82 38.89
CA LYS A 337 9.27 -54.34 38.89
C LYS A 337 9.61 -53.62 37.58
N TYR A 338 9.41 -54.26 36.42
CA TYR A 338 9.69 -53.62 35.11
C TYR A 338 8.87 -52.33 34.91
N ARG A 339 7.60 -52.31 35.30
CA ARG A 339 6.76 -51.09 35.24
C ARG A 339 7.32 -49.96 36.10
N ASN A 340 7.77 -50.26 37.32
CA ASN A 340 8.40 -49.27 38.21
C ASN A 340 9.73 -48.78 37.63
N GLU A 341 10.58 -49.68 37.14
CA GLU A 341 11.86 -49.35 36.51
C GLU A 341 11.66 -48.43 35.29
N LEU A 342 10.80 -48.81 34.36
CA LEU A 342 10.41 -47.99 33.19
C LEU A 342 9.87 -46.62 33.61
N SER A 343 9.05 -46.55 34.67
CA SER A 343 8.56 -45.29 35.21
C SER A 343 9.69 -44.42 35.76
N THR A 344 10.68 -44.98 36.47
CA THR A 344 11.84 -44.21 36.96
C THR A 344 12.78 -43.78 35.82
N GLN A 345 12.95 -44.60 34.78
CA GLN A 345 13.73 -44.26 33.59
C GLN A 345 13.06 -43.12 32.80
N ALA A 346 11.74 -43.20 32.59
CA ALA A 346 10.96 -42.14 31.96
C ALA A 346 11.01 -40.82 32.76
N ALA A 347 10.92 -40.90 34.10
CA ALA A 347 11.07 -39.73 34.97
C ALA A 347 12.48 -39.09 34.84
N LYS A 348 13.54 -39.90 34.86
CA LYS A 348 14.93 -39.43 34.65
C LYS A 348 15.13 -38.80 33.26
N LYS A 349 14.56 -39.40 32.20
CA LYS A 349 14.60 -38.82 30.84
C LYS A 349 13.87 -37.48 30.76
N LYS A 350 12.69 -37.38 31.36
CA LYS A 350 11.91 -36.13 31.43
C LYS A 350 12.64 -35.05 32.24
N GLN A 351 13.26 -35.41 33.37
CA GLN A 351 14.11 -34.48 34.14
C GLN A 351 15.27 -33.95 33.29
N ARG A 352 16.03 -34.83 32.61
CA ARG A 352 17.12 -34.42 31.70
C ARG A 352 16.64 -33.47 30.59
N GLN A 353 15.46 -33.70 30.02
CA GLN A 353 14.88 -32.83 28.98
C GLN A 353 14.44 -31.46 29.53
N VAL A 354 13.92 -31.40 30.76
CA VAL A 354 13.52 -30.14 31.41
C VAL A 354 14.73 -29.35 31.93
N SER A 355 15.81 -30.03 32.35
CA SER A 355 17.05 -29.40 32.80
C SER A 355 17.99 -29.01 31.65
N ALA A 356 17.73 -29.45 30.42
CA ALA A 356 18.48 -29.00 29.25
C ALA A 356 18.06 -27.56 28.90
N PRO A 357 18.92 -26.54 29.07
CA PRO A 357 18.55 -25.19 28.70
C PRO A 357 18.28 -25.14 27.20
N SER A 358 17.15 -24.55 26.80
CA SER A 358 16.82 -24.31 25.39
C SER A 358 17.71 -23.21 24.82
N ARG A 359 19.00 -23.53 24.64
CA ARG A 359 20.04 -22.71 24.03
C ARG A 359 19.79 -22.62 22.52
N VAL A 360 18.72 -21.89 22.18
CA VAL A 360 18.54 -21.29 20.87
C VAL A 360 19.63 -20.24 20.76
N GLU A 361 20.74 -20.59 20.11
CA GLU A 361 21.84 -19.67 19.88
C GLU A 361 21.36 -18.58 18.94
N LYS A 362 21.13 -17.40 19.50
CA LYS A 362 20.71 -16.25 18.72
C LYS A 362 21.90 -15.72 17.94
N ASN A 363 21.87 -15.86 16.62
CA ASN A 363 22.94 -15.33 15.79
C ASN A 363 23.02 -13.79 15.93
N PRO A 364 24.17 -13.23 16.34
CA PRO A 364 24.28 -11.80 16.63
C PRO A 364 24.06 -10.95 15.37
N GLU A 365 24.43 -11.45 14.19
CA GLU A 365 24.15 -10.81 12.90
C GLU A 365 22.64 -10.63 12.64
N ILE A 366 21.81 -11.58 13.08
CA ILE A 366 20.35 -11.51 12.95
C ILE A 366 19.76 -10.44 13.91
N GLU A 367 20.32 -10.30 15.11
CA GLU A 367 19.91 -9.23 16.04
C GLU A 367 20.39 -7.84 15.56
N GLN A 368 21.61 -7.73 15.01
CA GLN A 368 22.12 -6.50 14.37
C GLN A 368 21.28 -6.08 13.16
N LEU A 369 20.90 -7.02 12.29
CA LEU A 369 19.99 -6.74 11.16
C LEU A 369 18.62 -6.24 11.64
N LYS A 370 18.06 -6.78 12.73
CA LYS A 370 16.81 -6.30 13.33
C LYS A 370 16.95 -4.85 13.82
N GLN A 371 18.00 -4.53 14.56
CA GLN A 371 18.29 -3.16 15.02
C GLN A 371 18.48 -2.17 13.85
N ASN A 372 19.22 -2.56 12.81
CA ASN A 372 19.44 -1.71 11.63
C ASN A 372 18.15 -1.41 10.85
N ILE A 373 17.23 -2.38 10.74
CA ILE A 373 15.90 -2.17 10.13
C ILE A 373 15.06 -1.18 10.97
N GLU A 374 15.12 -1.28 12.29
CA GLU A 374 14.42 -0.35 13.19
C GLU A 374 14.98 1.07 13.08
N LEU A 375 16.31 1.24 13.06
CA LEU A 375 16.97 2.53 12.81
C LEU A 375 16.57 3.14 11.46
N ARG A 376 16.58 2.35 10.36
CA ARG A 376 16.13 2.82 9.03
C ARG A 376 14.65 3.19 9.00
N ARG A 377 13.79 2.44 9.71
CA ARG A 377 12.38 2.76 9.87
C ARG A 377 12.18 4.08 10.61
N HIS A 378 12.94 4.33 11.68
CA HIS A 378 12.92 5.61 12.39
C HIS A 378 13.43 6.77 11.52
N GLU A 379 14.48 6.57 10.71
CA GLU A 379 14.94 7.56 9.70
C GLU A 379 13.80 7.92 8.73
N ARG A 380 13.09 6.93 8.20
CA ARG A 380 11.95 7.15 7.28
C ARG A 380 10.78 7.85 7.94
N LEU A 381 10.41 7.44 9.16
CA LEU A 381 9.28 8.04 9.89
C LEU A 381 9.57 9.50 10.26
N SER A 382 10.80 9.82 10.68
CA SER A 382 11.23 11.20 10.96
C SER A 382 11.15 12.08 9.70
N LYS A 383 11.66 11.62 8.56
CA LYS A 383 11.52 12.32 7.27
C LYS A 383 10.07 12.47 6.83
N GLN A 384 9.22 11.47 7.11
CA GLN A 384 7.79 11.54 6.83
C GLN A 384 7.05 12.52 7.77
N GLN A 385 7.52 12.74 9.00
CA GLN A 385 7.02 13.78 9.89
C GLN A 385 7.47 15.16 9.40
N GLN A 386 8.76 15.38 9.18
CA GLN A 386 9.32 16.63 8.66
C GLN A 386 8.66 17.08 7.34
N THR A 387 8.43 16.17 6.39
CA THR A 387 7.72 16.50 5.14
C THR A 387 6.26 16.85 5.37
N ARG A 388 5.56 16.22 6.33
CA ARG A 388 4.19 16.59 6.72
C ARG A 388 4.13 17.91 7.46
N GLU A 389 5.11 18.24 8.30
CA GLU A 389 5.23 19.52 9.01
C GLU A 389 5.55 20.67 8.05
N ASN A 390 6.43 20.45 7.07
CA ASN A 390 6.69 21.38 5.99
C ASN A 390 5.44 21.62 5.11
N LEU A 391 4.65 20.57 4.82
CA LEU A 391 3.38 20.72 4.11
C LEU A 391 2.30 21.41 4.97
N ALA A 392 2.23 21.12 6.27
CA ALA A 392 1.29 21.74 7.21
C ALA A 392 1.59 23.22 7.44
N SER A 393 2.87 23.61 7.59
CA SER A 393 3.28 25.01 7.69
C SER A 393 3.05 25.79 6.38
N LEU A 394 3.25 25.16 5.22
CA LEU A 394 2.82 25.71 3.93
C LEU A 394 1.29 25.87 3.84
N SER A 395 0.51 24.95 4.42
CA SER A 395 -0.96 25.03 4.44
C SER A 395 -1.51 26.04 5.44
N LEU A 396 -0.85 26.23 6.59
CA LEU A 396 -1.21 27.21 7.61
C LEU A 396 -0.79 28.63 7.23
N ARG A 397 0.20 28.78 6.34
CA ARG A 397 0.51 30.03 5.65
C ARG A 397 -0.53 30.28 4.55
N SER A 398 -1.77 30.54 4.98
CA SER A 398 -2.95 30.71 4.14
C SER A 398 -2.66 31.59 2.92
N LEU A 399 -2.84 31.05 1.73
CA LEU A 399 -2.83 31.80 0.48
C LEU A 399 -3.82 32.97 0.60
N PRO A 400 -3.43 34.23 0.32
CA PRO A 400 -4.33 35.37 0.45
C PRO A 400 -5.55 35.18 -0.45
N SER A 401 -6.74 35.16 0.16
CA SER A 401 -7.98 34.68 -0.45
C SER A 401 -8.32 35.41 -1.75
N SER A 402 -8.12 34.72 -2.88
CA SER A 402 -8.61 34.99 -4.24
C SER A 402 -8.24 36.33 -4.93
N GLY A 403 -8.08 37.43 -4.18
CA GLY A 403 -7.98 38.81 -4.67
C GLY A 403 -6.61 39.26 -5.19
N HIS A 404 -5.61 38.38 -5.28
CA HIS A 404 -4.31 38.68 -5.90
C HIS A 404 -4.03 37.88 -7.19
N ALA A 405 -4.71 36.75 -7.39
CA ALA A 405 -4.67 36.04 -8.67
C ALA A 405 -5.32 36.86 -9.80
N THR A 406 -6.34 37.66 -9.45
CA THR A 406 -6.92 38.69 -10.31
C THR A 406 -5.91 39.81 -10.59
N ALA A 407 -5.26 40.36 -9.56
CA ALA A 407 -4.30 41.46 -9.70
C ALA A 407 -3.14 41.15 -10.65
N PHE A 408 -2.61 39.92 -10.61
CA PHE A 408 -1.51 39.52 -11.50
C PHE A 408 -1.96 39.33 -12.96
N ARG A 409 -3.24 38.99 -13.20
CA ARG A 409 -3.84 38.91 -14.56
C ARG A 409 -4.46 40.22 -15.05
N SER A 410 -4.76 41.17 -14.16
CA SER A 410 -5.17 42.53 -14.51
C SER A 410 -3.99 43.47 -14.73
N ASN A 411 -2.75 43.00 -14.53
CA ASN A 411 -1.55 43.74 -14.92
C ASN A 411 -1.60 44.00 -16.44
N PRO A 412 -1.66 45.26 -16.91
CA PRO A 412 -1.91 45.57 -18.31
C PRO A 412 -0.82 45.05 -19.24
N GLU A 413 0.42 44.91 -18.77
CA GLU A 413 1.54 44.45 -19.60
C GLU A 413 1.41 42.98 -20.01
N TRP A 414 0.87 42.11 -19.15
CA TRP A 414 0.62 40.70 -19.52
C TRP A 414 -0.47 40.55 -20.57
N ASN A 415 -1.52 41.38 -20.48
CA ASN A 415 -2.57 41.43 -21.51
C ASN A 415 -2.05 41.99 -22.83
N ARG A 416 -1.14 42.98 -22.76
CA ARG A 416 -0.44 43.55 -23.92
C ARG A 416 0.50 42.53 -24.57
N PHE A 417 1.22 41.73 -23.78
CA PHE A 417 2.07 40.63 -24.27
C PHE A 417 1.24 39.55 -24.98
N ASP A 418 0.15 39.08 -24.36
CA ASP A 418 -0.78 38.09 -24.94
C ASP A 418 -1.43 38.60 -26.25
N GLN A 419 -1.74 39.89 -26.35
CA GLN A 419 -2.17 40.52 -27.60
C GLN A 419 -1.07 40.59 -28.65
N LEU A 420 0.16 40.94 -28.26
CA LEU A 420 1.31 40.98 -29.16
C LEU A 420 1.64 39.58 -29.70
N GLU A 421 1.63 38.55 -28.85
CA GLU A 421 1.85 37.15 -29.24
C GLU A 421 0.73 36.65 -30.16
N LYS A 422 -0.53 37.01 -29.92
CA LYS A 422 -1.66 36.75 -30.83
C LYS A 422 -1.51 37.50 -32.16
N SER A 423 -0.99 38.74 -32.15
CA SER A 423 -0.72 39.50 -33.37
C SER A 423 0.44 38.88 -34.19
N TYR A 424 1.50 38.44 -33.51
CA TYR A 424 2.67 37.79 -34.10
C TYR A 424 2.32 36.43 -34.71
N ASN A 425 1.54 35.61 -34.01
CA ASN A 425 1.03 34.36 -34.57
C ASN A 425 0.07 34.59 -35.74
N LYS A 426 -0.66 35.71 -35.75
CA LYS A 426 -1.56 36.11 -36.85
C LYS A 426 -0.82 36.71 -38.06
N THR A 427 0.35 37.32 -37.87
CA THR A 427 1.25 37.70 -38.97
C THR A 427 2.05 36.52 -39.47
N GLN A 428 2.58 35.63 -38.61
CA GLN A 428 3.20 34.38 -39.06
C GLN A 428 2.24 33.50 -39.88
N LYS A 429 0.98 33.32 -39.45
CA LYS A 429 -0.06 32.63 -40.25
C LYS A 429 -0.47 33.35 -41.55
N ARG A 430 0.01 34.57 -41.80
CA ARG A 430 -0.13 35.30 -43.07
C ARG A 430 1.17 35.36 -43.89
N LEU A 431 2.31 35.15 -43.24
CA LEU A 431 3.66 35.14 -43.82
C LEU A 431 4.19 33.73 -44.08
N ALA A 432 3.46 32.69 -43.68
CA ALA A 432 3.64 31.32 -44.13
C ALA A 432 2.96 31.14 -45.51
N PRO A 433 3.70 31.16 -46.64
CA PRO A 433 3.14 30.76 -47.92
C PRO A 433 2.76 29.28 -47.89
N SER A 434 1.79 28.90 -48.73
CA SER A 434 1.37 27.52 -48.93
C SER A 434 2.44 26.71 -49.69
N LEU A 435 3.49 26.28 -48.99
CA LEU A 435 4.49 25.33 -49.48
C LEU A 435 3.94 23.88 -49.48
N ILE A 436 2.80 23.68 -50.13
CA ILE A 436 2.28 22.38 -50.57
C ILE A 436 1.66 22.60 -51.96
N ALA A 437 2.48 22.39 -52.98
CA ALA A 437 2.14 22.24 -54.40
C ALA A 437 3.23 21.39 -55.05
#